data_AF-A0A5B8XD98-F1
#
_entry.id   AF-A0A5B8XD98-F1
#
_cell.length_a   1.000
_cell.length_b   1.000
_cell.length_c   1.000
_cell.angle_alpha   90.00
_cell.angle_beta   90.00
_cell.angle_gamma   90.00
#
_symmetry.space_group_name_H-M   'P 1'
#
loop_
_entity.id
_entity.type
_entity.pdbx_description
1 polymer ?
#
loop_
_entity_poly.entity_id
_entity_poly.type
_entity_poly.pdbx_seq_one_letter_code
_entity_poly.pdbx_strand_id
1 'polypeptide(L)'
;MDNISFYLHIISPEIIDFAKNNQNITIITTESEKNLNKKTISSNVISIPLAIPTYLKSESVQAYEDNKKVIHELLSRATIHLGGLYKNAQNQDVIITDSQFQSIPKDLNLTSKNHVSVIVHPRTFKDVIDKPMQIKKRLLLLTKDGKLNKNMHFFVPKNLYDILNAKENSGLFSGFNIQLSPPYNGVLYAINELQMCEQKQFVSVDQYNAFADIKCKVHGFLLNKSDVNQKKYLNKYNSINLNQDVLKGFLKIVK
;
A
#
# COMPACT_ATOMS: atom_id res chain seq x y z
N MET A 1 12.28 -35.32 -20.87
CA MET A 1 12.00 -34.26 -19.89
C MET A 1 11.00 -33.33 -20.56
N ASP A 2 9.83 -33.16 -19.96
CA ASP A 2 8.79 -32.31 -20.53
C ASP A 2 9.24 -30.85 -20.47
N ASN A 3 9.03 -30.11 -21.56
CA ASN A 3 9.32 -28.67 -21.61
C ASN A 3 8.33 -27.94 -20.71
N ILE A 4 8.81 -27.40 -19.59
CA ILE A 4 8.02 -26.54 -18.71
C ILE A 4 8.20 -25.10 -19.18
N SER A 5 7.18 -24.57 -19.85
CA SER A 5 7.15 -23.15 -20.20
C SER A 5 6.55 -22.34 -19.05
N PHE A 6 7.14 -21.18 -18.73
CA PHE A 6 6.64 -20.28 -17.70
C PHE A 6 6.17 -18.98 -18.35
N TYR A 7 4.97 -18.51 -17.96
CA TYR A 7 4.53 -17.15 -18.25
C TYR A 7 4.91 -16.25 -17.08
N LEU A 8 5.91 -15.38 -17.27
CA LEU A 8 6.31 -14.38 -16.27
C LEU A 8 5.89 -12.99 -16.75
N HIS A 9 5.03 -12.32 -16.00
CA HIS A 9 4.49 -11.03 -16.43
C HIS A 9 5.45 -9.85 -16.25
N ILE A 10 6.47 -9.95 -15.40
CA ILE A 10 7.50 -8.94 -15.19
C ILE A 10 8.77 -9.65 -14.71
N ILE A 11 9.95 -9.32 -15.27
CA ILE A 11 11.20 -10.02 -14.95
C ILE A 11 12.19 -9.05 -14.29
N SER A 12 12.66 -9.39 -13.09
CA SER A 12 13.87 -8.77 -12.54
C SER A 12 15.10 -9.30 -13.29
N PRO A 13 16.18 -8.51 -13.46
CA PRO A 13 17.39 -8.96 -14.17
C PRO A 13 17.96 -10.29 -13.66
N GLU A 14 17.84 -10.54 -12.36
CA GLU A 14 18.33 -11.74 -11.69
C GLU A 14 17.58 -13.01 -12.14
N ILE A 15 16.29 -12.90 -12.47
CA ILE A 15 15.47 -14.02 -12.97
C ILE A 15 15.78 -14.29 -14.45
N ILE A 16 16.09 -13.26 -15.25
CA ILE A 16 16.59 -13.43 -16.63
C ILE A 16 17.90 -14.22 -16.62
N ASP A 17 18.82 -13.85 -15.75
CA ASP A 17 20.13 -14.49 -15.69
C ASP A 17 20.03 -15.93 -15.18
N PHE A 18 19.15 -16.19 -14.20
CA PHE A 18 18.84 -17.56 -13.79
C PHE A 18 18.25 -18.40 -14.94
N ALA A 19 17.28 -17.87 -15.68
CA ALA A 19 16.63 -18.58 -16.77
C ALA A 19 17.57 -18.82 -17.96
N LYS A 20 18.44 -17.86 -18.32
CA LYS A 20 19.48 -18.06 -19.35
C LYS A 20 20.42 -19.22 -19.02
N ASN A 21 20.67 -19.43 -17.73
CA ASN A 21 21.55 -20.49 -17.24
C ASN A 21 20.83 -21.84 -17.07
N ASN A 22 19.52 -21.92 -17.33
CA ASN A 22 18.72 -23.15 -17.18
C ASN A 22 17.97 -23.47 -18.48
N GLN A 23 18.48 -24.44 -19.24
CA GLN A 23 18.00 -24.80 -20.60
C GLN A 23 16.53 -25.23 -20.68
N ASN A 24 15.89 -25.54 -19.56
CA ASN A 24 14.49 -25.99 -19.50
C ASN A 24 13.49 -24.86 -19.19
N ILE A 25 13.93 -23.60 -19.12
CA ILE A 25 13.07 -22.46 -18.81
C ILE A 25 12.93 -21.57 -20.06
N THR A 26 11.74 -21.53 -20.64
CA THR A 26 11.41 -20.58 -21.71
C THR A 26 10.70 -19.36 -21.13
N ILE A 27 11.27 -18.16 -21.37
CA ILE A 27 10.68 -16.89 -20.99
C ILE A 27 9.78 -16.39 -22.12
N ILE A 28 8.50 -16.13 -21.83
CA ILE A 28 7.58 -15.46 -22.76
C ILE A 28 7.36 -14.02 -22.26
N THR A 29 7.63 -13.03 -23.11
CA THR A 29 7.46 -11.59 -22.80
C THR A 29 6.15 -11.06 -23.39
N THR A 30 5.65 -9.93 -22.88
CA THR A 30 4.38 -9.31 -23.35
C THR A 30 4.39 -8.88 -24.82
N GLU A 31 5.57 -8.60 -25.42
CA GLU A 31 5.67 -8.38 -26.88
C GLU A 31 5.50 -9.67 -27.70
N SER A 32 5.92 -10.81 -27.16
CA SER A 32 5.78 -12.11 -27.83
C SER A 32 4.37 -12.70 -27.74
N GLU A 33 3.53 -12.23 -26.79
CA GLU A 33 2.10 -12.58 -26.71
C GLU A 33 1.29 -12.12 -27.93
N LYS A 34 1.61 -10.96 -28.52
CA LYS A 34 0.87 -10.45 -29.69
C LYS A 34 1.04 -11.33 -30.94
N ASN A 35 2.15 -12.07 -31.01
CA ASN A 35 2.48 -12.94 -32.14
C ASN A 35 2.19 -14.43 -31.85
N LEU A 36 1.82 -14.79 -30.62
CA LEU A 36 1.41 -16.14 -30.26
C LEU A 36 -0.06 -16.33 -30.63
N ASN A 37 -0.29 -16.90 -31.82
CA ASN A 37 -1.60 -17.45 -32.19
C ASN A 37 -2.11 -18.35 -31.05
N LYS A 38 -3.32 -18.07 -30.55
CA LYS A 38 -4.01 -18.73 -29.42
C LYS A 38 -4.23 -20.26 -29.53
N LYS A 39 -3.56 -20.95 -30.46
CA LYS A 39 -3.73 -22.38 -30.74
C LYS A 39 -2.65 -23.29 -30.18
N THR A 40 -1.61 -22.79 -29.53
CA THR A 40 -0.49 -23.63 -29.08
C THR A 40 -0.10 -23.42 -27.61
N ILE A 41 -1.08 -23.34 -26.71
CA ILE A 41 -0.79 -23.57 -25.29
C ILE A 41 -1.09 -25.04 -25.03
N SER A 42 -0.05 -25.88 -25.16
CA SER A 42 -0.15 -27.29 -24.77
C SER A 42 -0.46 -27.40 -23.27
N SER A 43 -1.08 -28.50 -22.86
CA SER A 43 -1.57 -28.76 -21.49
C SER A 43 -0.52 -28.75 -20.37
N ASN A 44 0.76 -28.50 -20.69
CA ASN A 44 1.88 -28.59 -19.75
C ASN A 44 2.49 -27.21 -19.40
N VAL A 45 1.78 -26.12 -19.70
CA VAL A 45 2.26 -24.77 -19.40
C VAL A 45 1.68 -24.27 -18.09
N ILE A 46 2.56 -23.99 -17.12
CA ILE A 46 2.17 -23.44 -15.81
C ILE A 46 2.38 -21.92 -15.87
N SER A 47 1.28 -21.18 -15.98
CA SER A 47 1.29 -19.72 -15.83
C SER A 47 1.39 -19.36 -14.35
N ILE A 48 2.56 -18.92 -13.90
CA ILE A 48 2.74 -18.34 -12.58
C ILE A 48 2.79 -16.82 -12.77
N PRO A 49 1.72 -16.06 -12.45
CA PRO A 49 1.78 -14.62 -12.46
C PRO A 49 2.70 -14.14 -11.32
N LEU A 50 4.01 -14.07 -11.61
CA LEU A 50 4.96 -13.33 -10.81
C LEU A 50 4.76 -11.86 -11.13
N ALA A 51 3.76 -11.25 -10.49
CA ALA A 51 3.72 -9.82 -10.32
C ALA A 51 4.77 -9.46 -9.28
N ILE A 52 6.05 -9.38 -9.68
CA ILE A 52 6.97 -8.47 -8.99
C ILE A 52 6.64 -7.12 -9.62
N PRO A 53 5.99 -6.21 -8.90
CA PRO A 53 5.55 -5.00 -9.54
C PRO A 53 6.75 -4.08 -9.77
N THR A 54 7.37 -4.19 -10.95
CA THR A 54 8.09 -3.04 -11.51
C THR A 54 7.04 -2.04 -11.96
N TYR A 55 6.47 -1.29 -11.01
CA TYR A 55 5.63 -0.14 -11.33
C TYR A 55 6.49 0.82 -12.17
N LEU A 56 6.25 0.84 -13.48
CA LEU A 56 6.81 1.74 -14.50
C LEU A 56 7.94 2.63 -13.97
N LYS A 57 9.20 2.12 -13.97
CA LYS A 57 10.33 2.79 -13.31
C LYS A 57 10.41 4.27 -13.68
N SER A 58 10.14 4.64 -14.92
CA SER A 58 10.14 6.05 -15.36
C SER A 58 9.07 6.91 -14.68
N GLU A 59 7.80 6.47 -14.65
CA GLU A 59 6.72 7.23 -14.00
C GLU A 59 6.87 7.28 -12.48
N SER A 60 7.33 6.19 -11.86
CA SER A 60 7.57 6.13 -10.42
C SER A 60 8.78 6.98 -10.01
N VAL A 61 9.85 7.00 -10.81
CA VAL A 61 11.01 7.89 -10.64
C VAL A 61 10.60 9.34 -10.79
N GLN A 62 9.87 9.69 -11.86
CA GLN A 62 9.40 11.06 -12.07
C GLN A 62 8.48 11.52 -10.93
N ALA A 63 7.52 10.67 -10.55
CA ALA A 63 6.63 10.93 -9.42
C ALA A 63 7.41 11.13 -8.10
N TYR A 64 8.49 10.39 -7.89
CA TYR A 64 9.39 10.59 -6.77
C TYR A 64 10.14 11.92 -6.87
N GLU A 65 10.79 12.22 -7.99
CA GLU A 65 11.58 13.46 -8.14
C GLU A 65 10.69 14.71 -8.02
N ASP A 66 9.51 14.71 -8.63
CA ASP A 66 8.53 15.81 -8.55
C ASP A 66 8.06 16.06 -7.11
N ASN A 67 8.06 15.03 -6.25
CA ASN A 67 7.53 15.08 -4.89
C ASN A 67 8.60 14.79 -3.82
N LYS A 68 9.88 14.86 -4.17
CA LYS A 68 11.00 14.36 -3.36
C LYS A 68 10.98 14.94 -1.96
N LYS A 69 10.83 16.26 -1.83
CA LYS A 69 10.78 16.92 -0.52
C LYS A 69 9.64 16.39 0.37
N VAL A 70 8.45 16.23 -0.20
CA VAL A 70 7.26 15.75 0.51
C VAL A 70 7.41 14.27 0.88
N ILE A 71 7.99 13.46 0.00
CA ILE A 71 8.25 12.03 0.26
C ILE A 71 9.33 11.85 1.33
N HIS A 72 10.42 12.64 1.29
CA HIS A 72 11.43 12.65 2.34
C HIS A 72 10.81 13.05 3.68
N GLU A 73 9.99 14.10 3.68
CA GLU A 73 9.26 14.53 4.87
C GLU A 73 8.39 13.39 5.40
N LEU A 74 7.57 12.78 4.54
CA LEU A 74 6.71 11.65 4.88
C LEU A 74 7.48 10.50 5.53
N LEU A 75 8.53 10.01 4.86
CA LEU A 75 9.28 8.80 5.24
C LEU A 75 10.27 9.00 6.39
N SER A 76 10.59 10.25 6.73
CA SER A 76 11.40 10.59 7.92
C SER A 76 10.66 10.34 9.25
N ARG A 77 9.35 10.07 9.20
CA ARG A 77 8.48 9.87 10.37
C ARG A 77 7.84 8.49 10.32
N ALA A 78 7.39 8.01 11.49
CA ALA A 78 6.47 6.89 11.51
C ALA A 78 5.21 7.26 10.72
N THR A 79 4.78 6.41 9.79
CA THR A 79 3.69 6.74 8.87
C THR A 79 2.50 5.81 9.06
N ILE A 80 1.29 6.34 9.07
CA ILE A 80 0.04 5.58 9.11
C ILE A 80 -0.67 5.77 7.78
N HIS A 81 -0.92 4.68 7.06
CA HIS A 81 -1.66 4.66 5.81
C HIS A 81 -3.10 4.22 6.08
N LEU A 82 -4.08 5.10 5.81
CA LEU A 82 -5.50 4.91 6.10
C LEU A 82 -6.36 5.01 4.83
N GLY A 83 -7.26 4.04 4.65
CA GLY A 83 -8.39 4.15 3.73
C GLY A 83 -8.22 3.45 2.38
N GLY A 84 -7.84 2.17 2.39
CA GLY A 84 -7.88 1.34 1.19
C GLY A 84 -9.29 0.92 0.75
N LEU A 85 -9.34 -0.07 -0.13
CA LEU A 85 -10.56 -0.57 -0.75
C LEU A 85 -11.02 -1.86 -0.05
N TYR A 86 -11.17 -1.84 1.29
CA TYR A 86 -11.72 -3.02 1.98
C TYR A 86 -13.18 -3.23 1.59
N LYS A 87 -13.49 -4.46 1.17
CA LYS A 87 -14.85 -4.94 1.04
C LYS A 87 -15.07 -6.10 2.01
N ASN A 88 -16.20 -6.10 2.70
CA ASN A 88 -16.57 -7.20 3.59
C ASN A 88 -16.86 -8.49 2.78
N ALA A 89 -17.20 -9.58 3.47
CA ALA A 89 -17.56 -10.85 2.82
C ALA A 89 -18.76 -10.73 1.86
N GLN A 90 -19.60 -9.71 2.04
CA GLN A 90 -20.74 -9.38 1.19
C GLN A 90 -20.36 -8.43 0.03
N ASN A 91 -19.06 -8.20 -0.22
CA ASN A 91 -18.52 -7.32 -1.26
C ASN A 91 -18.96 -5.84 -1.11
N GLN A 92 -19.35 -5.43 0.09
CA GLN A 92 -19.74 -4.06 0.40
C GLN A 92 -18.53 -3.26 0.90
N ASP A 93 -18.41 -2.02 0.44
CA ASP A 93 -17.41 -1.08 0.96
C ASP A 93 -17.60 -0.93 2.48
N VAL A 94 -16.54 -1.12 3.23
CA VAL A 94 -16.57 -0.86 4.67
C VAL A 94 -16.15 0.58 4.92
N ILE A 95 -17.06 1.37 5.47
CA ILE A 95 -16.79 2.74 5.90
C ILE A 95 -16.21 2.69 7.31
N ILE A 96 -15.08 3.38 7.51
CA ILE A 96 -14.45 3.48 8.84
C ILE A 96 -15.34 4.36 9.72
N THR A 97 -15.81 3.80 10.83
CA THR A 97 -16.66 4.48 11.80
C THR A 97 -15.84 5.31 12.78
N ASP A 98 -16.44 6.32 13.41
CA ASP A 98 -15.79 7.16 14.44
C ASP A 98 -15.15 6.31 15.57
N SER A 99 -15.80 5.22 15.99
CA SER A 99 -15.27 4.32 17.02
C SER A 99 -13.96 3.63 16.60
N GLN A 100 -13.84 3.28 15.31
CA GLN A 100 -12.65 2.67 14.74
C GLN A 100 -11.54 3.71 14.57
N PHE A 101 -11.87 4.94 14.19
CA PHE A 101 -10.90 6.04 14.20
C PHE A 101 -10.27 6.25 15.58
N GLN A 102 -11.09 6.24 16.63
CA GLN A 102 -10.64 6.46 18.00
C GLN A 102 -9.77 5.32 18.55
N SER A 103 -9.90 4.10 18.00
CA SER A 103 -9.08 2.96 18.44
C SER A 103 -7.67 3.00 17.85
N ILE A 104 -7.48 3.56 16.65
CA ILE A 104 -6.18 3.55 15.94
C ILE A 104 -5.03 4.07 16.82
N PRO A 105 -5.12 5.25 17.49
CA PRO A 105 -4.02 5.74 18.31
C PRO A 105 -3.71 4.82 19.50
N LYS A 106 -4.74 4.19 20.09
CA LYS A 106 -4.59 3.24 21.19
C LYS A 106 -3.92 1.96 20.72
N ASP A 107 -4.36 1.44 19.57
CA ASP A 107 -3.91 0.19 19.00
C ASP A 107 -2.46 0.26 18.50
N LEU A 108 -2.04 1.44 18.02
CA LEU A 108 -0.68 1.71 17.58
C LEU A 108 0.20 2.31 18.68
N ASN A 109 -0.32 2.46 19.90
CA ASN A 109 0.36 3.07 21.05
C ASN A 109 0.96 4.46 20.75
N LEU A 110 0.21 5.29 20.03
CA LEU A 110 0.62 6.66 19.69
C LEU A 110 0.47 7.57 20.91
N THR A 111 1.49 8.38 21.14
CA THR A 111 1.53 9.43 22.17
C THR A 111 1.67 10.80 21.50
N SER A 112 1.41 11.86 22.27
CA SER A 112 1.63 13.23 21.81
C SER A 112 3.09 13.55 21.45
N LYS A 113 4.05 12.72 21.89
CA LYS A 113 5.48 12.87 21.57
C LYS A 113 5.89 12.24 20.25
N ASN A 114 5.05 11.38 19.66
CA ASN A 114 5.39 10.73 18.40
C ASN A 114 5.21 11.72 17.24
N HIS A 115 6.25 11.88 16.41
CA HIS A 115 6.15 12.53 15.11
C HIS A 115 5.61 11.53 14.10
N VAL A 116 4.38 11.75 13.63
CA VAL A 116 3.64 10.79 12.83
C VAL A 116 3.10 11.46 11.58
N SER A 117 3.36 10.85 10.43
CA SER A 117 2.67 11.18 9.19
C SER A 117 1.44 10.30 9.07
N VAL A 118 0.30 10.87 8.66
CA VAL A 118 -0.92 10.13 8.39
C VAL A 118 -1.33 10.40 6.96
N ILE A 119 -1.29 9.37 6.11
CA ILE A 119 -1.85 9.43 4.75
C ILE A 119 -3.30 8.98 4.85
N VAL A 120 -4.22 9.87 4.46
CA VAL A 120 -5.66 9.60 4.54
C VAL A 120 -6.28 9.61 3.16
N HIS A 121 -6.82 8.48 2.72
CA HIS A 121 -7.50 8.36 1.43
C HIS A 121 -8.92 8.98 1.46
N PRO A 122 -9.51 9.46 0.33
CA PRO A 122 -10.81 10.14 0.36
C PRO A 122 -11.95 9.28 0.95
N ARG A 123 -11.90 7.96 0.74
CA ARG A 123 -12.92 7.02 1.24
C ARG A 123 -13.05 7.00 2.76
N THR A 124 -11.99 7.36 3.47
CA THR A 124 -11.98 7.52 4.93
C THR A 124 -13.02 8.55 5.40
N PHE A 125 -13.46 9.43 4.50
CA PHE A 125 -14.48 10.43 4.75
C PHE A 125 -15.71 10.29 3.83
N LYS A 126 -15.92 9.15 3.15
CA LYS A 126 -16.95 9.00 2.10
C LYS A 126 -18.35 9.51 2.51
N ASP A 127 -18.74 9.29 3.76
CA ASP A 127 -20.05 9.67 4.33
C ASP A 127 -20.10 11.09 4.92
N VAL A 128 -18.94 11.76 5.01
CA VAL A 128 -18.80 13.09 5.62
C VAL A 128 -17.95 14.05 4.78
N ILE A 129 -17.63 13.71 3.53
CA ILE A 129 -16.68 14.45 2.70
C ILE A 129 -17.13 15.89 2.46
N ASP A 130 -18.44 16.09 2.35
CA ASP A 130 -19.07 17.42 2.18
C ASP A 130 -19.39 18.10 3.52
N LYS A 131 -18.89 17.58 4.64
CA LYS A 131 -19.18 18.06 6.00
C LYS A 131 -17.87 18.40 6.73
N PRO A 132 -17.28 19.59 6.49
CA PRO A 132 -15.98 19.98 7.05
C PRO A 132 -15.85 19.78 8.57
N MET A 133 -16.89 20.10 9.34
CA MET A 133 -16.89 19.90 10.80
C MET A 133 -16.75 18.42 11.20
N GLN A 134 -17.37 17.51 10.44
CA GLN A 134 -17.28 16.07 10.69
C GLN A 134 -15.91 15.53 10.26
N ILE A 135 -15.33 16.06 9.18
CA ILE A 135 -13.95 15.76 8.80
C ILE A 135 -12.99 16.17 9.92
N LYS A 136 -13.12 17.40 10.45
CA LYS A 136 -12.32 17.89 11.59
C LYS A 136 -12.44 16.95 12.78
N LYS A 137 -13.67 16.58 13.15
CA LYS A 137 -13.93 15.65 14.24
C LYS A 137 -13.18 14.33 14.03
N ARG A 138 -13.25 13.74 12.84
CA ARG A 138 -12.54 12.49 12.51
C ARG A 138 -11.02 12.62 12.54
N LEU A 139 -10.48 13.71 12.01
CA LEU A 139 -9.04 13.96 12.10
C LEU A 139 -8.59 14.09 13.56
N LEU A 140 -9.40 14.69 14.43
CA LEU A 140 -9.13 14.73 15.88
C LEU A 140 -9.20 13.35 16.52
N LEU A 141 -10.06 12.44 16.07
CA LEU A 141 -10.13 11.08 16.61
C LEU A 141 -8.84 10.27 16.35
N LEU A 142 -8.02 10.66 15.36
CA LEU A 142 -6.69 10.09 15.12
C LEU A 142 -5.63 10.61 16.10
N THR A 143 -6.01 11.51 17.00
CA THR A 143 -5.13 12.02 18.05
C THR A 143 -5.48 11.41 19.41
N LYS A 144 -4.50 11.32 20.30
CA LYS A 144 -4.74 10.88 21.67
C LYS A 144 -5.66 11.91 22.37
N ASP A 145 -6.74 11.43 22.98
CA ASP A 145 -7.74 12.23 23.72
C ASP A 145 -8.53 13.25 22.87
N GLY A 146 -8.53 13.12 21.53
CA GLY A 146 -9.30 14.02 20.66
C GLY A 146 -8.74 15.45 20.59
N LYS A 147 -7.48 15.65 21.00
CA LYS A 147 -6.82 16.96 21.03
C LYS A 147 -5.75 17.03 19.96
N LEU A 148 -5.70 18.17 19.28
CA LEU A 148 -4.73 18.45 18.22
C LEU A 148 -3.29 18.11 18.66
N ASN A 149 -2.68 17.17 17.97
CA ASN A 149 -1.28 16.80 18.16
C ASN A 149 -0.44 17.53 17.09
N LYS A 150 0.36 18.51 17.52
CA LYS A 150 1.25 19.29 16.63
C LYS A 150 2.33 18.44 15.95
N ASN A 151 2.58 17.23 16.45
CA ASN A 151 3.55 16.31 15.87
C ASN A 151 2.92 15.38 14.81
N MET A 152 1.61 15.52 14.54
CA MET A 152 0.94 14.80 13.46
C MET A 152 0.86 15.66 12.20
N HIS A 153 1.25 15.07 11.08
CA HIS A 153 1.16 15.65 9.74
C HIS A 153 0.16 14.83 8.92
N PHE A 154 -0.87 15.48 8.40
CA PHE A 154 -1.91 14.85 7.60
C PHE A 154 -1.61 15.08 6.12
N PHE A 155 -1.36 13.99 5.41
CA PHE A 155 -1.25 13.96 3.97
C PHE A 155 -2.61 13.55 3.42
N VAL A 156 -3.23 14.43 2.63
CA VAL A 156 -4.58 14.23 2.11
C VAL A 156 -4.62 14.32 0.57
N PRO A 157 -5.52 13.61 -0.11
CA PRO A 157 -5.71 13.69 -1.55
C PRO A 157 -6.19 15.07 -1.97
N LYS A 158 -5.98 15.44 -3.24
CA LYS A 158 -6.28 16.78 -3.75
C LYS A 158 -7.71 17.25 -3.48
N ASN A 159 -8.69 16.41 -3.78
CA ASN A 159 -10.10 16.73 -3.53
C ASN A 159 -10.39 17.09 -2.07
N LEU A 160 -9.81 16.35 -1.12
CA LEU A 160 -9.93 16.67 0.29
C LEU A 160 -9.10 17.90 0.66
N TYR A 161 -7.88 18.02 0.15
CA TYR A 161 -7.01 19.17 0.36
C TYR A 161 -7.71 20.49 -0.02
N ASP A 162 -8.40 20.50 -1.16
CA ASP A 162 -9.13 21.66 -1.66
C ASP A 162 -10.30 22.03 -0.73
N ILE A 163 -11.04 21.03 -0.20
CA ILE A 163 -12.10 21.24 0.80
C ILE A 163 -11.51 21.83 2.09
N LEU A 164 -10.41 21.27 2.59
CA LEU A 164 -9.79 21.67 3.85
C LEU A 164 -9.17 23.07 3.79
N ASN A 165 -8.67 23.47 2.62
CA ASN A 165 -8.04 24.77 2.39
C ASN A 165 -8.96 25.82 1.76
N ALA A 166 -10.23 25.50 1.52
CA ALA A 166 -11.21 26.48 1.05
C ALA A 166 -11.27 27.69 2.01
N LYS A 167 -11.43 28.90 1.45
CA LYS A 167 -11.41 30.15 2.26
C LYS A 167 -12.42 30.12 3.40
N GLU A 168 -13.61 29.59 3.14
CA GLU A 168 -14.69 29.37 4.12
C GLU A 168 -14.32 28.44 5.29
N ASN A 169 -13.34 27.56 5.10
CA ASN A 169 -12.87 26.58 6.10
C ASN A 169 -11.53 26.97 6.76
N SER A 170 -10.93 28.09 6.37
CA SER A 170 -9.58 28.51 6.81
C SER A 170 -9.41 28.59 8.34
N GLY A 171 -10.44 29.00 9.07
CA GLY A 171 -10.44 29.00 10.55
C GLY A 171 -10.72 27.63 11.17
N LEU A 172 -11.43 26.74 10.46
CA LEU A 172 -11.90 25.47 10.99
C LEU A 172 -10.74 24.48 11.23
N PHE A 173 -9.81 24.42 10.28
CA PHE A 173 -8.65 23.54 10.31
C PHE A 173 -7.37 24.24 10.79
N SER A 174 -7.49 25.44 11.36
CA SER A 174 -6.36 26.13 11.99
C SER A 174 -5.72 25.25 13.05
N GLY A 175 -4.40 25.10 12.97
CA GLY A 175 -3.58 24.25 13.83
C GLY A 175 -3.31 22.84 13.29
N PHE A 176 -4.03 22.36 12.28
CA PHE A 176 -3.68 21.09 11.64
C PHE A 176 -2.53 21.28 10.65
N ASN A 177 -1.53 20.39 10.71
CA ASN A 177 -0.49 20.32 9.69
C ASN A 177 -1.01 19.48 8.51
N ILE A 178 -1.62 20.11 7.51
CA ILE A 178 -2.20 19.44 6.35
C ILE A 178 -1.35 19.72 5.11
N GLN A 179 -1.01 18.67 4.37
CA GLN A 179 -0.31 18.75 3.10
C GLN A 179 -0.99 17.83 2.06
N LEU A 180 -0.74 18.11 0.78
CA LEU A 180 -1.17 17.22 -0.28
C LEU A 180 -0.38 15.89 -0.18
N SER A 181 -1.07 14.77 -0.32
CA SER A 181 -0.42 13.46 -0.36
C SER A 181 0.45 13.33 -1.61
N PRO A 182 1.70 12.86 -1.47
CA PRO A 182 2.49 12.51 -2.63
C PRO A 182 1.84 11.32 -3.36
N PRO A 183 2.09 11.18 -4.67
CA PRO A 183 1.59 10.05 -5.44
C PRO A 183 2.17 8.73 -4.92
N TYR A 184 1.31 7.71 -4.89
CA TYR A 184 1.59 6.43 -4.25
C TYR A 184 2.79 5.69 -4.84
N ASN A 185 2.93 5.70 -6.16
CA ASN A 185 4.04 5.06 -6.88
C ASN A 185 5.40 5.70 -6.57
N GLY A 186 5.47 7.02 -6.37
CA GLY A 186 6.68 7.71 -5.92
C GLY A 186 7.09 7.31 -4.50
N VAL A 187 6.12 7.12 -3.60
CA VAL A 187 6.38 6.63 -2.23
C VAL A 187 6.91 5.20 -2.26
N LEU A 188 6.27 4.29 -3.02
CA LEU A 188 6.72 2.91 -3.14
C LEU A 188 8.13 2.81 -3.73
N TYR A 189 8.43 3.61 -4.76
CA TYR A 189 9.77 3.67 -5.34
C TYR A 189 10.83 4.04 -4.29
N ALA A 190 10.57 5.07 -3.48
CA ALA A 190 11.49 5.49 -2.42
C ALA A 190 11.71 4.42 -1.34
N ILE A 191 10.66 3.66 -0.98
CA ILE A 191 10.78 2.61 0.03
C ILE A 191 11.51 1.37 -0.54
N ASN A 192 11.15 0.94 -1.76
CA ASN A 192 11.60 -0.32 -2.35
C ASN A 192 13.00 -0.20 -2.96
N GLU A 193 13.18 0.78 -3.85
CA GLU A 193 14.39 0.89 -4.67
C GLU A 193 15.47 1.69 -3.94
N LEU A 194 15.09 2.77 -3.27
CA LEU A 194 16.02 3.66 -2.55
C LEU A 194 16.20 3.29 -1.08
N GLN A 195 15.42 2.33 -0.58
CA GLN A 195 15.45 1.86 0.81
C GLN A 195 15.27 2.95 1.89
N MET A 196 14.68 4.10 1.55
CA MET A 196 14.70 5.32 2.38
C MET A 196 13.89 5.27 3.68
N CYS A 197 13.12 4.21 3.91
CA CYS A 197 12.29 4.10 5.10
C CYS A 197 13.07 3.50 6.27
N GLU A 198 13.48 4.34 7.21
CA GLU A 198 14.11 3.96 8.50
C GLU A 198 13.09 3.80 9.63
N GLN A 199 11.91 4.43 9.47
CA GLN A 199 10.86 4.47 10.49
C GLN A 199 9.79 3.40 10.24
N LYS A 200 8.98 3.13 11.28
CA LYS A 200 7.87 2.17 11.20
C LYS A 200 6.78 2.68 10.27
N GLN A 201 6.35 1.84 9.33
CA GLN A 201 5.15 2.06 8.54
C GLN A 201 4.00 1.24 9.15
N PHE A 202 2.86 1.89 9.37
CA PHE A 202 1.63 1.26 9.83
C PHE A 202 0.61 1.34 8.72
N VAL A 203 0.03 0.21 8.37
CA VAL A 203 -0.83 0.12 7.20
C VAL A 203 -2.13 -0.57 7.60
N SER A 204 -3.26 0.07 7.33
CA SER A 204 -4.56 -0.56 7.54
C SER A 204 -4.67 -1.81 6.66
N VAL A 205 -5.40 -2.83 7.12
CA VAL A 205 -5.45 -4.15 6.49
C VAL A 205 -5.69 -4.14 4.96
N ASP A 206 -6.36 -3.10 4.46
CA ASP A 206 -6.73 -2.89 3.06
C ASP A 206 -5.69 -2.18 2.19
N GLN A 207 -4.76 -1.48 2.82
CA GLN A 207 -3.58 -0.92 2.17
C GLN A 207 -2.41 -1.93 2.18
N TYR A 208 -2.53 -3.01 2.96
CA TYR A 208 -1.45 -3.99 3.12
C TYR A 208 -1.06 -4.67 1.80
N ASN A 209 -1.98 -4.79 0.83
CA ASN A 209 -1.65 -5.30 -0.51
C ASN A 209 -0.63 -4.44 -1.24
N ALA A 210 -0.81 -3.13 -1.14
CA ALA A 210 0.00 -2.19 -1.87
C ALA A 210 1.42 -2.13 -1.27
N PHE A 211 1.55 -2.48 0.02
CA PHE A 211 2.80 -2.61 0.76
C PHE A 211 3.24 -4.08 0.96
N ALA A 212 2.62 -5.04 0.28
CA ALA A 212 2.81 -6.46 0.59
C ALA A 212 4.25 -6.94 0.35
N ASP A 213 4.99 -6.27 -0.54
CA ASP A 213 6.35 -6.64 -0.92
C ASP A 213 7.41 -6.04 0.02
N ILE A 214 7.00 -5.17 0.95
CA ILE A 214 7.88 -4.46 1.90
C ILE A 214 7.65 -4.82 3.36
N LYS A 215 7.16 -6.04 3.63
CA LYS A 215 6.73 -6.50 4.97
C LYS A 215 7.72 -6.21 6.09
N CYS A 216 9.03 -6.27 5.85
CA CYS A 216 10.03 -6.01 6.88
C CYS A 216 9.97 -4.56 7.44
N LYS A 217 9.43 -3.61 6.68
CA LYS A 217 9.28 -2.20 7.06
C LYS A 217 7.85 -1.81 7.45
N VAL A 218 6.90 -2.75 7.35
CA VAL A 218 5.46 -2.46 7.40
C VAL A 218 4.72 -3.34 8.42
N HIS A 219 4.01 -2.69 9.33
CA HIS A 219 3.17 -3.28 10.35
C HIS A 219 1.69 -3.12 9.97
N GLY A 220 1.01 -4.24 9.74
CA GLY A 220 -0.43 -4.24 9.46
C GLY A 220 -1.25 -4.09 10.73
N PHE A 221 -2.35 -3.34 10.67
CA PHE A 221 -3.34 -3.27 11.75
C PHE A 221 -4.77 -3.38 11.23
N LEU A 222 -5.68 -3.78 12.11
CA LEU A 222 -7.08 -3.98 11.79
C LEU A 222 -7.86 -2.68 11.98
N LEU A 223 -8.66 -2.29 10.98
CA LEU A 223 -9.63 -1.20 11.13
C LEU A 223 -10.77 -1.63 12.04
N ASN A 224 -11.17 -2.90 11.96
CA ASN A 224 -12.14 -3.50 12.85
C ASN A 224 -11.60 -4.79 13.48
N LYS A 225 -11.32 -4.74 14.80
CA LYS A 225 -10.87 -5.90 15.57
C LYS A 225 -11.91 -7.00 15.72
N SER A 226 -13.20 -6.75 15.50
CA SER A 226 -14.22 -7.80 15.50
C SER A 226 -14.41 -8.45 14.13
N ASP A 227 -13.86 -7.87 13.05
CA ASP A 227 -14.03 -8.40 11.70
C ASP A 227 -13.10 -9.61 11.47
N VAL A 228 -13.72 -10.79 11.41
CA VAL A 228 -13.03 -12.07 11.19
C VAL A 228 -12.36 -12.13 9.82
N ASN A 229 -12.91 -11.45 8.80
CA ASN A 229 -12.31 -11.44 7.47
C ASN A 229 -11.06 -10.56 7.43
N GLN A 230 -11.06 -9.41 8.11
CA GLN A 230 -9.84 -8.60 8.26
C GLN A 230 -8.75 -9.37 9.01
N LYS A 231 -9.10 -10.09 10.08
CA LYS A 231 -8.15 -10.98 10.79
C LYS A 231 -7.58 -12.05 9.88
N LYS A 232 -8.43 -12.76 9.14
CA LYS A 232 -8.01 -13.80 8.20
C LYS A 232 -7.07 -13.22 7.13
N TYR A 233 -7.40 -12.04 6.62
CA TYR A 233 -6.59 -11.34 5.63
C TYR A 233 -5.21 -10.98 6.18
N LEU A 234 -5.15 -10.28 7.32
CA LEU A 234 -3.89 -9.89 7.95
C LEU A 234 -3.03 -11.11 8.29
N ASN A 235 -3.63 -12.17 8.84
CA ASN A 235 -2.93 -13.41 9.17
C ASN A 235 -2.36 -14.09 7.92
N LYS A 236 -3.13 -14.17 6.83
CA LYS A 236 -2.64 -14.71 5.55
C LYS A 236 -1.39 -13.94 5.11
N TYR A 237 -1.41 -12.62 5.14
CA TYR A 237 -0.25 -11.82 4.75
C TYR A 237 0.94 -11.96 5.71
N ASN A 238 0.72 -11.99 7.02
CA ASN A 238 1.80 -12.22 7.99
C ASN A 238 2.42 -13.62 7.85
N SER A 239 1.64 -14.61 7.42
CA SER A 239 2.11 -15.99 7.22
C SER A 239 2.85 -16.22 5.90
N ILE A 240 2.64 -15.38 4.88
CA ILE A 240 3.34 -15.51 3.59
C ILE A 240 4.79 -15.03 3.77
N ASN A 241 5.72 -15.96 3.83
CA ASN A 241 7.13 -15.67 3.74
C ASN A 241 7.50 -15.62 2.26
N LEU A 242 7.40 -14.43 1.63
CA LEU A 242 7.51 -14.26 0.17
C LEU A 242 8.75 -14.98 -0.42
N ASN A 243 9.90 -14.92 0.25
CA ASN A 243 11.11 -15.60 -0.22
C ASN A 243 11.10 -17.12 -0.07
N GLN A 244 10.32 -17.68 0.86
CA GLN A 244 10.28 -19.15 1.05
C GLN A 244 9.04 -19.78 0.42
N ASP A 245 7.90 -19.11 0.37
CA ASP A 245 6.66 -19.69 -0.14
C ASP A 245 6.55 -19.56 -1.66
N VAL A 246 7.10 -18.49 -2.26
CA VAL A 246 7.29 -18.41 -3.72
C VAL A 246 8.33 -19.45 -4.16
N LEU A 247 9.43 -19.57 -3.43
CA LEU A 247 10.49 -20.56 -3.74
C LEU A 247 10.02 -22.01 -3.49
N LYS A 248 9.27 -22.28 -2.42
CA LYS A 248 8.65 -23.60 -2.17
C LYS A 248 7.55 -23.92 -3.18
N GLY A 249 6.78 -22.92 -3.61
CA GLY A 249 5.83 -23.06 -4.71
C GLY A 249 6.54 -23.45 -6.00
N PHE A 250 7.63 -22.77 -6.33
CA PHE A 250 8.48 -23.08 -7.48
C PHE A 250 9.13 -24.47 -7.37
N LEU A 251 9.72 -24.80 -6.23
CA LEU A 251 10.40 -26.09 -5.99
C LEU A 251 9.45 -27.30 -5.92
N LYS A 252 8.18 -27.10 -5.54
CA LYS A 252 7.15 -28.16 -5.60
C LYS A 252 6.72 -28.50 -7.03
N ILE A 253 6.90 -27.56 -7.96
CA ILE A 253 6.52 -27.70 -9.38
C ILE A 253 7.66 -28.34 -10.19
N VAL A 254 8.90 -28.22 -9.72
CA VAL A 254 10.12 -28.69 -10.40
C VAL A 254 10.55 -30.12 -9.96
N LYS A 255 9.84 -30.74 -9.00
CA LYS A 255 10.01 -32.16 -8.62
C LYS A 255 8.88 -33.01 -9.17
#